data_AF-V8NYG8-F1
#
_entry.id   AF-V8NYG8-F1
#
_cell.length_a   1.000
_cell.length_b   1.000
_cell.length_c   1.000
_cell.angle_alpha   90.00
_cell.angle_beta   90.00
_cell.angle_gamma   90.00
#
_symmetry.space_group_name_H-M   'P 1'
#
loop_
_entity.id
_entity.type
_entity.pdbx_description
1 polymer ?
#
loop_
_entity_poly.entity_id
_entity_poly.type
_entity_poly.pdbx_seq_one_letter_code
_entity_poly.pdbx_strand_id
1 'polypeptide(L)'
;DLSLPNGTPADTSSPASSSSLLNRLQLDDDLDGEMRDLFVTVDDPKKHVCTMETYITYRVTTKTTRAEFDLPEYSMRRRYQDFDWLRNKLEESQPTHLIPDLNAYKKQGMALLTKMGESVKYVTGSYKLRSRPLEFAAMGEYLDTFSLKLGTIDRIAQRIIKEEVEYLVELREYGPVYSTWSALETEVSEPLEGVSACIGNCCTALEELSEDMTEDFLPNVLKKRDQVQAEYEAKLEAVAFKREDRPKMPTEVEKCQDRVECFNADLKADMDRWQNNKRQDFRQLLMGMADKNIQYYEKC
;
A
#
# COMPACT_ATOMS: atom_id res chain seq x y z
N ASP A 1 64.03 5.91 -18.77
CA ASP A 1 62.95 6.00 -17.78
C ASP A 1 61.60 6.12 -18.47
N LEU A 2 60.59 5.49 -17.84
CA LEU A 2 59.16 5.40 -18.17
C LEU A 2 58.72 4.25 -19.10
N SER A 3 58.61 3.07 -18.49
CA SER A 3 57.79 1.93 -18.93
C SER A 3 56.41 1.96 -18.28
N LEU A 4 55.34 1.94 -19.08
CA LEU A 4 53.96 1.66 -18.66
C LEU A 4 53.67 0.16 -18.81
N PRO A 5 52.99 -0.52 -17.85
CA PRO A 5 52.59 -1.91 -18.02
C PRO A 5 51.12 -2.07 -18.47
N ASN A 6 50.94 -3.16 -19.23
CA ASN A 6 49.72 -3.73 -19.83
C ASN A 6 48.50 -3.82 -18.92
N GLY A 7 47.32 -3.64 -19.53
CA GLY A 7 46.02 -3.99 -18.99
C GLY A 7 45.74 -5.50 -19.03
N THR A 8 45.03 -5.98 -18.01
CA THR A 8 44.52 -7.34 -17.84
C THR A 8 43.11 -7.43 -18.41
N PRO A 9 42.72 -8.51 -19.12
CA PRO A 9 41.35 -8.68 -19.59
C PRO A 9 40.43 -9.13 -18.45
N ALA A 10 39.23 -8.55 -18.36
CA ALA A 10 38.22 -8.92 -17.38
C ALA A 10 37.47 -10.18 -17.82
N ASP A 11 37.43 -11.19 -16.93
CA ASP A 11 36.63 -12.40 -17.08
C ASP A 11 35.13 -12.07 -17.11
N THR A 12 34.48 -12.42 -18.23
CA THR A 12 33.03 -12.43 -18.37
C THR A 12 32.45 -13.65 -17.64
N SER A 13 31.96 -13.46 -16.41
CA SER A 13 31.04 -14.42 -15.79
C SER A 13 29.60 -14.10 -16.19
N SER A 14 28.91 -15.13 -16.68
CA SER A 14 27.54 -15.05 -17.23
C SER A 14 26.50 -14.61 -16.19
N PRO A 15 25.43 -13.90 -16.59
CA PRO A 15 24.36 -13.52 -15.68
C PRO A 15 23.51 -14.74 -15.31
N ALA A 16 23.26 -14.92 -14.02
CA ALA A 16 22.38 -15.98 -13.50
C ALA A 16 21.01 -15.92 -14.19
N SER A 17 20.56 -17.05 -14.74
CA SER A 17 19.27 -17.17 -15.42
C SER A 17 18.11 -16.80 -14.51
N SER A 18 17.14 -16.08 -15.07
CA SER A 18 15.93 -15.53 -14.44
C SER A 18 15.11 -16.55 -13.63
N SER A 19 15.23 -17.84 -13.97
CA SER A 19 14.62 -18.97 -13.26
C SER A 19 15.11 -19.15 -11.82
N SER A 20 16.38 -18.79 -11.53
CA SER A 20 16.96 -18.92 -10.19
C SER A 20 16.45 -17.86 -9.20
N LEU A 21 16.07 -16.68 -9.70
CA LEU A 21 15.42 -15.64 -8.90
C LEU A 21 13.97 -15.98 -8.59
N LEU A 22 13.24 -16.56 -9.54
CA LEU A 22 11.85 -17.01 -9.33
C LEU A 22 11.76 -18.11 -8.27
N ASN A 23 12.67 -19.08 -8.27
CA ASN A 23 12.70 -20.15 -7.27
C ASN A 23 13.04 -19.64 -5.85
N ARG A 24 13.88 -18.61 -5.71
CA ARG A 24 14.19 -17.99 -4.39
C ARG A 24 13.03 -17.19 -3.81
N LEU A 25 12.05 -16.83 -4.63
CA LEU A 25 10.89 -16.07 -4.24
C LEU A 25 9.71 -16.97 -3.78
N GLN A 26 9.84 -18.29 -3.83
CA GLN A 26 8.74 -19.25 -3.65
C GLN A 26 8.76 -19.97 -2.29
N LEU A 27 9.71 -19.64 -1.41
CA LEU A 27 9.96 -20.35 -0.13
C LEU A 27 9.22 -19.79 1.09
N ASP A 28 8.36 -18.78 0.95
CA ASP A 28 7.69 -18.12 2.08
C ASP A 28 6.16 -18.33 2.14
N ASP A 29 5.58 -19.20 1.30
CA ASP A 29 4.11 -19.41 1.25
C ASP A 29 3.58 -20.38 2.33
N ASP A 30 4.47 -20.99 3.13
CA ASP A 30 4.13 -22.08 4.07
C ASP A 30 3.64 -21.62 5.46
N LEU A 31 3.64 -20.32 5.79
CA LEU A 31 3.23 -19.80 7.11
C LEU A 31 1.78 -19.29 7.19
N ASP A 32 1.02 -19.40 6.10
CA ASP A 32 -0.36 -18.89 5.98
C ASP A 32 -1.45 -19.92 6.42
N GLY A 33 -1.03 -21.04 7.02
CA GLY A 33 -1.93 -22.17 7.33
C GLY A 33 -3.14 -21.85 8.22
N GLU A 34 -3.07 -20.83 9.07
CA GLU A 34 -4.18 -20.46 9.98
C GLU A 34 -5.20 -19.49 9.37
N MET A 35 -4.90 -18.81 8.25
CA MET A 35 -5.83 -17.84 7.64
C MET A 35 -6.60 -18.42 6.44
N ARG A 36 -6.22 -19.61 5.96
CA ARG A 36 -6.80 -20.28 4.78
C ARG A 36 -8.10 -21.04 5.04
N ASP A 37 -8.70 -20.89 6.21
CA ASP A 37 -9.94 -21.58 6.58
C ASP A 37 -11.16 -20.64 6.66
N LEU A 38 -11.00 -19.33 6.46
CA LEU A 38 -12.07 -18.33 6.43
C LEU A 38 -11.84 -17.31 5.31
N PHE A 39 -12.66 -17.38 4.26
CA PHE A 39 -12.63 -16.49 3.10
C PHE A 39 -13.88 -15.62 3.08
N VAL A 40 -13.71 -14.30 3.06
CA VAL A 40 -14.82 -13.34 2.98
C VAL A 40 -14.67 -12.50 1.73
N THR A 41 -15.70 -12.47 0.89
CA THR A 41 -15.77 -11.57 -0.27
C THR A 41 -16.90 -10.56 -0.08
N VAL A 42 -16.64 -9.31 -0.50
CA VAL A 42 -17.62 -8.22 -0.46
C VAL A 42 -17.77 -7.66 -1.87
N ASP A 43 -18.95 -7.82 -2.46
CA ASP A 43 -19.22 -7.48 -3.86
C ASP A 43 -20.68 -7.05 -4.09
N ASP A 44 -21.11 -6.99 -5.35
CA ASP A 44 -22.50 -6.71 -5.79
C ASP A 44 -23.15 -5.51 -5.07
N PRO A 45 -22.57 -4.28 -5.24
CA PRO A 45 -23.13 -3.07 -4.65
C PRO A 45 -24.51 -2.78 -5.25
N LYS A 46 -25.54 -2.64 -4.39
CA LYS A 46 -26.88 -2.19 -4.81
C LYS A 46 -27.31 -0.96 -4.03
N LYS A 47 -27.68 0.05 -4.80
CA LYS A 47 -28.27 1.30 -4.31
C LYS A 47 -29.76 1.09 -4.07
N HIS A 48 -30.21 1.43 -2.87
CA HIS A 48 -31.60 1.46 -2.47
C HIS A 48 -32.03 2.90 -2.30
N VAL A 49 -33.14 3.28 -2.92
CA VAL A 49 -33.75 4.60 -2.77
C VAL A 49 -35.07 4.41 -2.05
N CYS A 50 -35.15 4.89 -0.82
CA CYS A 50 -36.40 4.97 -0.06
C CYS A 50 -36.84 6.44 0.04
N THR A 51 -38.07 6.66 0.48
CA THR A 51 -38.66 8.01 0.63
C THR A 51 -37.88 8.90 1.60
N MET A 52 -37.13 8.33 2.54
CA MET A 52 -36.41 9.08 3.58
C MET A 52 -34.87 8.97 3.51
N GLU A 53 -34.33 7.93 2.88
CA GLU A 53 -32.88 7.72 2.80
C GLU A 53 -32.51 6.98 1.51
N THR A 54 -31.32 7.28 0.99
CA THR A 54 -30.66 6.49 -0.05
C THR A 54 -29.42 5.84 0.55
N TYR A 55 -29.30 4.51 0.44
CA TYR A 55 -28.17 3.77 0.99
C TYR A 55 -27.70 2.67 0.03
N ILE A 56 -26.46 2.22 0.19
CA ILE A 56 -25.85 1.14 -0.59
C ILE A 56 -25.70 -0.09 0.31
N THR A 57 -26.01 -1.25 -0.25
CA THR A 57 -25.77 -2.56 0.37
C THR A 57 -24.82 -3.38 -0.50
N TYR A 58 -23.99 -4.17 0.16
CA TYR A 58 -23.05 -5.08 -0.45
C TYR A 58 -23.47 -6.51 -0.13
N ARG A 59 -23.16 -7.46 -1.02
CA ARG A 59 -23.23 -8.87 -0.70
C ARG A 59 -21.94 -9.25 0.00
N VAL A 60 -22.06 -9.86 1.17
CA VAL A 60 -20.96 -10.42 1.96
C VAL A 60 -21.11 -11.92 1.88
N THR A 61 -20.14 -12.58 1.24
CA THR A 61 -20.10 -14.04 1.13
C THR A 61 -18.98 -14.56 2.00
N THR A 62 -19.33 -15.45 2.92
CA THR A 62 -18.36 -16.11 3.79
C THR A 62 -18.26 -17.57 3.36
N LYS A 63 -17.03 -18.05 3.16
CA LYS A 63 -16.69 -19.45 2.91
C LYS A 63 -15.71 -19.90 3.97
N THR A 64 -15.98 -21.01 4.65
CA THR A 64 -15.13 -21.45 5.75
C THR A 64 -15.17 -22.95 5.97
N THR A 65 -14.09 -23.48 6.51
CA THR A 65 -14.02 -24.85 7.03
C THR A 65 -14.06 -24.88 8.57
N ARG A 66 -14.23 -23.73 9.23
CA ARG A 66 -14.30 -23.61 10.70
C ARG A 66 -15.62 -24.16 11.22
N ALA A 67 -15.52 -25.05 12.21
CA ALA A 67 -16.69 -25.69 12.84
C ALA A 67 -17.57 -24.72 13.67
N GLU A 68 -17.08 -23.52 13.95
CA GLU A 68 -17.82 -22.45 14.65
C GLU A 68 -18.93 -21.82 13.78
N PHE A 69 -18.91 -22.07 12.47
CA PHE A 69 -19.91 -21.58 11.53
C PHE A 69 -20.89 -22.69 11.16
N ASP A 70 -22.18 -22.38 11.21
CA ASP A 70 -23.25 -23.34 10.91
C ASP A 70 -23.24 -23.83 9.46
N LEU A 71 -22.70 -23.02 8.53
CA LEU A 71 -22.67 -23.29 7.11
C LEU A 71 -21.26 -23.08 6.54
N PRO A 72 -20.80 -23.97 5.64
CA PRO A 72 -19.50 -23.83 4.99
C PRO A 72 -19.47 -22.67 3.99
N GLU A 73 -20.63 -22.26 3.47
CA GLU A 73 -20.79 -21.10 2.60
C GLU A 73 -22.16 -20.46 2.84
N TYR A 74 -22.18 -19.15 3.05
CA TYR A 74 -23.41 -18.37 3.08
C TYR A 74 -23.17 -16.93 2.60
N SER A 75 -24.23 -16.33 2.06
CA SER A 75 -24.20 -14.94 1.58
C SER A 75 -25.30 -14.11 2.22
N MET A 76 -24.95 -12.94 2.73
CA MET A 76 -25.87 -11.97 3.32
C MET A 76 -25.68 -10.59 2.70
N ARG A 77 -26.64 -9.68 2.89
CA ARG A 77 -26.49 -8.27 2.46
C ARG A 77 -26.32 -7.34 3.65
N ARG A 78 -25.36 -6.41 3.55
CA ARG A 78 -25.02 -5.45 4.61
C ARG A 78 -24.85 -4.04 4.05
N ARG A 79 -25.34 -3.03 4.76
CA ARG A 79 -25.06 -1.60 4.50
C ARG A 79 -23.80 -1.19 5.24
N TYR A 80 -23.21 -0.05 4.85
CA TYR A 80 -21.99 0.46 5.49
C TYR A 80 -22.13 0.58 7.03
N GLN A 81 -23.28 1.04 7.51
CA GLN A 81 -23.54 1.19 8.96
C GLN A 81 -23.47 -0.13 9.73
N ASP A 82 -23.71 -1.28 9.09
CA ASP A 82 -23.58 -2.58 9.77
C ASP A 82 -22.10 -2.88 10.08
N PHE A 83 -21.18 -2.48 9.19
CA PHE A 83 -19.75 -2.62 9.40
C PHE A 83 -19.24 -1.65 10.47
N ASP A 84 -19.73 -0.41 10.46
CA ASP A 84 -19.41 0.59 11.48
C ASP A 84 -19.84 0.12 12.88
N TRP A 85 -21.05 -0.43 12.97
CA TRP A 85 -21.53 -1.07 14.21
C TRP A 85 -20.66 -2.25 14.64
N LEU A 86 -20.30 -3.15 13.71
CA LEU A 86 -19.45 -4.30 14.00
C LEU A 86 -18.08 -3.86 14.53
N ARG A 87 -17.47 -2.84 13.92
CA ARG A 87 -16.20 -2.26 14.36
C ARG A 87 -16.29 -1.75 15.80
N ASN A 88 -17.29 -0.92 16.08
CA ASN A 88 -17.49 -0.36 17.43
C ASN A 88 -17.70 -1.49 18.46
N LYS A 89 -18.44 -2.54 18.07
CA LYS A 89 -18.65 -3.71 18.93
C LYS A 89 -17.35 -4.49 19.20
N LEU A 90 -16.50 -4.64 18.19
CA LEU A 90 -15.19 -5.25 18.35
C LEU A 90 -14.30 -4.40 19.26
N GLU A 91 -14.32 -3.07 19.14
CA GLU A 91 -13.50 -2.18 19.97
C GLU A 91 -13.90 -2.25 21.45
N GLU A 92 -15.19 -2.34 21.72
CA GLU A 92 -15.71 -2.51 23.07
C GLU A 92 -15.36 -3.89 23.67
N SER A 93 -15.44 -4.95 22.86
CA SER A 93 -15.33 -6.34 23.33
C SER A 93 -13.89 -6.86 23.37
N GLN A 94 -13.01 -6.35 22.50
CA GLN A 94 -11.61 -6.77 22.39
C GLN A 94 -10.66 -5.56 22.42
N PRO A 95 -10.55 -4.84 23.56
CA PRO A 95 -9.82 -3.58 23.68
C PRO A 95 -8.28 -3.72 23.62
N THR A 96 -7.76 -4.91 23.35
CA THR A 96 -6.33 -5.19 23.14
C THR A 96 -6.01 -5.62 21.71
N HIS A 97 -7.02 -5.99 20.92
CA HIS A 97 -6.85 -6.44 19.54
C HIS A 97 -6.90 -5.24 18.58
N LEU A 98 -6.14 -5.31 17.49
CA LEU A 98 -6.23 -4.31 16.44
C LEU A 98 -7.45 -4.51 15.57
N ILE A 99 -8.24 -3.44 15.50
CA ILE A 99 -9.41 -3.38 14.63
C ILE A 99 -9.12 -2.32 13.58
N PRO A 100 -8.96 -2.70 12.30
CA PRO A 100 -8.69 -1.77 11.21
C PRO A 100 -9.72 -0.62 11.17
N ASP A 101 -9.25 0.60 10.91
CA ASP A 101 -10.15 1.75 10.73
C ASP A 101 -10.95 1.59 9.43
N LEU A 102 -12.28 1.64 9.53
CA LEU A 102 -13.16 1.63 8.37
C LEU A 102 -13.11 2.96 7.61
N ASN A 103 -12.74 4.08 8.26
CA ASN A 103 -12.85 5.43 7.68
C ASN A 103 -11.59 5.94 6.96
N ALA A 104 -10.58 5.09 6.71
CA ALA A 104 -9.37 5.49 5.97
C ALA A 104 -9.68 6.14 4.61
N TYR A 105 -10.81 5.79 3.98
CA TYR A 105 -11.22 6.32 2.67
C TYR A 105 -12.05 7.63 2.72
N LYS A 106 -12.67 7.99 3.86
CA LYS A 106 -13.46 9.25 3.98
C LYS A 106 -12.60 10.45 4.36
N LYS A 107 -11.41 10.23 4.94
CA LYS A 107 -10.47 11.32 5.27
C LYS A 107 -9.80 11.97 4.03
N GLN A 108 -9.97 11.39 2.83
CA GLN A 108 -9.49 11.98 1.57
C GLN A 108 -10.14 13.35 1.26
N GLY A 109 -11.36 13.61 1.76
CA GLY A 109 -12.11 14.85 1.51
C GLY A 109 -11.79 16.03 2.46
N MET A 110 -10.99 15.81 3.51
CA MET A 110 -10.61 16.87 4.47
C MET A 110 -9.09 17.03 4.60
N ALA A 111 -8.29 16.28 3.84
CA ALA A 111 -6.83 16.30 3.90
C ALA A 111 -6.16 17.43 3.09
N LEU A 112 -6.93 18.31 2.44
CA LEU A 112 -6.38 19.44 1.66
C LEU A 112 -6.24 20.77 2.44
N LEU A 113 -6.62 20.83 3.72
CA LEU A 113 -6.42 22.04 4.56
C LEU A 113 -5.71 21.84 5.91
N THR A 114 -5.20 20.65 6.23
CA THR A 114 -4.48 20.43 7.52
C THR A 114 -2.95 20.37 7.37
N LYS A 115 -2.44 20.42 6.13
CA LYS A 115 -1.02 20.70 5.88
C LYS A 115 -0.75 22.14 6.35
N MET A 116 -0.06 22.29 7.48
CA MET A 116 0.37 23.53 8.16
C MET A 116 -0.41 23.97 9.42
N GLY A 117 -1.16 23.08 10.09
CA GLY A 117 -1.91 23.41 11.32
C GLY A 117 -1.58 22.61 12.59
N GLU A 118 -1.00 21.42 12.49
CA GLU A 118 -0.89 20.50 13.64
C GLU A 118 0.53 20.29 14.17
N SER A 119 1.52 21.01 13.64
CA SER A 119 2.90 21.02 14.16
C SER A 119 3.09 21.86 15.44
N VAL A 120 2.02 22.39 16.05
CA VAL A 120 2.11 23.20 17.28
C VAL A 120 1.03 22.81 18.28
N LYS A 121 1.08 21.58 18.79
CA LYS A 121 0.43 21.21 20.08
C LYS A 121 1.34 20.47 21.07
N TYR A 122 2.63 20.33 20.78
CA TYR A 122 3.59 19.69 21.69
C TYR A 122 4.68 20.62 22.25
N VAL A 123 4.42 21.92 22.33
CA VAL A 123 5.17 22.83 23.22
C VAL A 123 4.42 22.94 24.55
N THR A 124 4.29 21.83 25.27
CA THR A 124 4.03 21.81 26.71
C THR A 124 4.81 20.67 27.36
N GLY A 125 5.96 21.04 27.91
CA GLY A 125 6.49 20.47 29.15
C GLY A 125 6.73 18.96 29.21
N SER A 126 7.98 18.57 29.02
CA SER A 126 8.69 17.77 30.04
C SER A 126 8.06 16.47 30.56
N TYR A 127 7.41 15.66 29.73
CA TYR A 127 7.24 14.23 30.04
C TYR A 127 8.32 13.45 29.31
N LYS A 128 9.54 13.43 29.88
CA LYS A 128 10.46 12.32 29.60
C LYS A 128 9.79 11.06 30.13
N LEU A 129 9.04 10.35 29.28
CA LEU A 129 8.55 9.00 29.55
C LEU A 129 9.78 8.14 29.89
N ARG A 130 10.01 7.93 31.18
CA ARG A 130 11.08 7.05 31.65
C ARG A 130 10.67 5.60 31.38
N SER A 131 11.59 4.91 30.70
CA SER A 131 11.58 3.53 30.20
C SER A 131 10.34 3.10 29.40
N ARG A 132 10.24 3.59 28.16
CA ARG A 132 9.67 2.79 27.06
C ARG A 132 10.49 1.48 27.00
N PRO A 133 9.88 0.28 27.01
CA PRO A 133 10.63 -0.94 26.77
C PRO A 133 11.38 -0.78 25.44
N LEU A 134 12.69 -1.08 25.44
CA LEU A 134 13.60 -0.80 24.33
C LEU A 134 13.08 -1.35 22.99
N GLU A 135 12.38 -2.48 23.04
CA GLU A 135 11.70 -3.11 21.91
C GLU A 135 10.65 -2.21 21.22
N PHE A 136 9.80 -1.49 21.97
CA PHE A 136 8.80 -0.59 21.37
C PHE A 136 9.42 0.71 20.88
N ALA A 137 10.55 1.13 21.45
CA ALA A 137 11.31 2.27 20.92
C ALA A 137 11.89 1.92 19.55
N ALA A 138 12.49 0.73 19.42
CA ALA A 138 13.01 0.22 18.16
C ALA A 138 11.92 0.02 17.10
N MET A 139 10.73 -0.45 17.48
CA MET A 139 9.58 -0.54 16.54
C MET A 139 9.19 0.83 16.00
N GLY A 140 9.14 1.86 16.86
CA GLY A 140 8.86 3.23 16.44
C GLY A 140 9.89 3.77 15.47
N GLU A 141 11.17 3.68 15.80
CA GLU A 141 12.27 4.12 14.93
C GLU A 141 12.27 3.38 13.58
N TYR A 142 11.94 2.09 13.59
CA TYR A 142 11.77 1.33 12.36
C TYR A 142 10.63 1.88 11.51
N LEU A 143 9.46 2.15 12.10
CA LEU A 143 8.30 2.67 11.39
C LEU A 143 8.54 4.08 10.84
N ASP A 144 9.21 4.95 11.59
CA ASP A 144 9.60 6.28 11.12
C ASP A 144 10.54 6.19 9.90
N THR A 145 11.55 5.33 9.99
CA THR A 145 12.49 5.08 8.89
C THR A 145 11.77 4.48 7.68
N PHE A 146 10.85 3.55 7.93
CA PHE A 146 10.07 2.89 6.89
C PHE A 146 9.14 3.88 6.17
N SER A 147 8.45 4.75 6.91
CA SER A 147 7.60 5.81 6.38
C SER A 147 8.42 6.80 5.53
N LEU A 148 9.61 7.19 5.98
CA LEU A 148 10.53 8.04 5.22
C LEU A 148 10.97 7.39 3.90
N LYS A 149 11.29 6.09 3.92
CA LYS A 149 11.66 5.34 2.71
C LYS A 149 10.48 5.24 1.74
N LEU A 150 9.28 4.96 2.24
CA LEU A 150 8.05 4.97 1.45
C LEU A 150 7.78 6.33 0.79
N GLY A 151 7.91 7.41 1.55
CA GLY A 151 7.80 8.77 1.02
C GLY A 151 8.89 9.13 -0.01
N THR A 152 10.02 8.43 0.00
CA THR A 152 11.05 8.60 -1.04
C THR A 152 10.68 7.84 -2.31
N ILE A 153 10.17 6.62 -2.19
CA ILE A 153 9.64 5.84 -3.32
C ILE A 153 8.50 6.60 -4.01
N ASP A 154 7.55 7.12 -3.23
CA ASP A 154 6.43 7.94 -3.73
C ASP A 154 6.90 9.15 -4.55
N ARG A 155 7.88 9.91 -4.03
CA ARG A 155 8.45 11.07 -4.75
C ARG A 155 9.16 10.67 -6.04
N ILE A 156 9.87 9.54 -6.05
CA ILE A 156 10.53 9.03 -7.26
C ILE A 156 9.48 8.61 -8.29
N ALA A 157 8.43 7.89 -7.87
CA ALA A 157 7.35 7.47 -8.76
C ALA A 157 6.62 8.67 -9.38
N GLN A 158 6.28 9.69 -8.58
CA GLN A 158 5.69 10.94 -9.09
C GLN A 158 6.57 11.62 -10.11
N ARG A 159 7.90 11.62 -9.89
CA ARG A 159 8.84 12.22 -10.82
C ARG A 159 8.91 11.45 -12.14
N ILE A 160 8.95 10.12 -12.09
CA ILE A 160 8.93 9.27 -13.30
C ILE A 160 7.67 9.54 -14.10
N ILE A 161 6.49 9.49 -13.47
CA ILE A 161 5.21 9.76 -14.14
C ILE A 161 5.20 11.16 -14.77
N LYS A 162 5.74 12.16 -14.06
CA LYS A 162 5.85 13.53 -14.61
C LYS A 162 6.74 13.56 -15.85
N GLU A 163 7.89 12.90 -15.81
CA GLU A 163 8.83 12.81 -16.93
C GLU A 163 8.21 12.03 -18.12
N GLU A 164 7.43 10.97 -17.87
CA GLU A 164 6.69 10.22 -18.90
C GLU A 164 5.61 11.07 -19.58
N VAL A 165 4.84 11.83 -18.81
CA VAL A 165 3.81 12.74 -19.35
C VAL A 165 4.45 13.89 -20.14
N GLU A 166 5.56 14.45 -19.66
CA GLU A 166 6.33 15.46 -20.40
C GLU A 166 6.88 14.90 -21.72
N TYR A 167 7.42 13.68 -21.70
CA TYR A 167 7.89 12.99 -22.89
C TYR A 167 6.75 12.69 -23.87
N LEU A 168 5.57 12.29 -23.40
CA LEU A 168 4.38 12.07 -24.23
C LEU A 168 3.98 13.34 -25.00
N VAL A 169 4.07 14.51 -24.37
CA VAL A 169 3.77 15.79 -25.04
C VAL A 169 4.72 16.00 -26.21
N GLU A 170 6.03 15.78 -26.01
CA GLU A 170 7.01 15.88 -27.10
C GLU A 170 6.78 14.82 -28.19
N LEU A 171 6.50 13.57 -27.81
CA LEU A 171 6.30 12.46 -28.75
C LEU A 171 5.11 12.73 -29.70
N ARG A 172 4.05 13.36 -29.19
CA ARG A 172 2.85 13.74 -29.96
C ARG A 172 3.13 14.78 -31.05
N GLU A 173 4.21 15.55 -30.95
CA GLU A 173 4.57 16.53 -31.98
C GLU A 173 5.14 15.86 -33.25
N TYR A 174 5.75 14.68 -33.13
CA TYR A 174 6.42 14.03 -34.25
C TYR A 174 5.45 13.41 -35.27
N GLY A 175 4.34 12.82 -34.83
CA GLY A 175 3.36 12.19 -35.74
C GLY A 175 2.87 13.14 -36.85
N PRO A 176 2.35 14.34 -36.50
CA PRO A 176 1.95 15.34 -37.49
C PRO A 176 3.07 15.78 -38.45
N VAL A 177 4.32 15.80 -38.00
CA VAL A 177 5.48 16.12 -38.85
C VAL A 177 5.64 15.05 -39.93
N TYR A 178 5.62 13.77 -39.56
CA TYR A 178 5.72 12.66 -40.52
C TYR A 178 4.53 12.59 -41.48
N SER A 179 3.30 12.81 -41.00
CA SER A 179 2.12 12.90 -41.90
C SER A 179 2.22 14.09 -42.86
N THR A 180 2.78 15.22 -42.42
CA THR A 180 3.00 16.38 -43.32
C THR A 180 4.04 16.07 -44.39
N TRP A 181 5.15 15.41 -44.03
CA TRP A 181 6.16 14.99 -44.99
C TRP A 181 5.64 13.92 -45.96
N SER A 182 4.83 12.98 -45.46
CA SER A 182 4.14 11.97 -46.29
C SER A 182 3.31 12.62 -47.40
N ALA A 183 2.63 13.74 -47.11
CA ALA A 183 1.85 14.47 -48.11
C ALA A 183 2.70 15.21 -49.17
N LEU A 184 3.98 15.47 -48.89
CA LEU A 184 4.89 16.19 -49.79
C LEU A 184 5.76 15.24 -50.63
N GLU A 185 6.17 14.11 -50.05
CA GLU A 185 7.12 13.17 -50.64
C GLU A 185 6.40 11.92 -51.16
N THR A 186 5.92 11.98 -52.40
CA THR A 186 5.07 10.94 -52.99
C THR A 186 5.75 9.57 -53.12
N GLU A 187 7.07 9.52 -53.27
CA GLU A 187 7.82 8.25 -53.41
C GLU A 187 7.99 7.50 -52.08
N VAL A 188 7.95 8.19 -50.94
CA VAL A 188 8.14 7.62 -49.59
C VAL A 188 6.96 7.87 -48.66
N SER A 189 5.82 8.30 -49.22
CA SER A 189 4.60 8.62 -48.47
C SER A 189 4.14 7.46 -47.60
N GLU A 190 4.04 6.24 -48.14
CA GLU A 190 3.57 5.07 -47.38
C GLU A 190 4.48 4.75 -46.17
N PRO A 191 5.82 4.64 -46.29
CA PRO A 191 6.70 4.53 -45.14
C PRO A 191 6.58 5.65 -44.11
N LEU A 192 6.44 6.91 -44.55
CA LEU A 192 6.31 8.07 -43.65
C LEU A 192 4.98 8.06 -42.88
N GLU A 193 3.89 7.67 -43.55
CA GLU A 193 2.60 7.47 -42.90
C GLU A 193 2.66 6.32 -41.89
N GLY A 194 3.39 5.25 -42.23
CA GLY A 194 3.69 4.16 -41.31
C GLY A 194 4.41 4.63 -40.04
N VAL A 195 5.42 5.50 -40.16
CA VAL A 195 6.12 6.09 -39.00
C VAL A 195 5.18 6.95 -38.17
N SER A 196 4.33 7.78 -38.81
CA SER A 196 3.33 8.58 -38.11
C SER A 196 2.36 7.71 -37.29
N ALA A 197 1.86 6.62 -37.90
CA ALA A 197 1.00 5.65 -37.24
C ALA A 197 1.70 4.94 -36.07
N CYS A 198 2.97 4.52 -36.23
CA CYS A 198 3.75 3.93 -35.14
C CYS A 198 3.93 4.90 -33.97
N ILE A 199 4.24 6.17 -34.24
CA ILE A 199 4.34 7.21 -33.19
C ILE A 199 3.00 7.38 -32.47
N GLY A 200 1.89 7.37 -33.20
CA GLY A 200 0.54 7.39 -32.62
C GLY A 200 0.30 6.23 -31.66
N ASN A 201 0.65 5.01 -32.06
CA ASN A 201 0.53 3.81 -31.22
C ASN A 201 1.39 3.91 -29.95
N CYS A 202 2.64 4.37 -30.07
CA CYS A 202 3.52 4.59 -28.92
C CYS A 202 2.96 5.65 -27.96
N CYS A 203 2.37 6.72 -28.49
CA CYS A 203 1.71 7.74 -27.67
C CYS A 203 0.54 7.15 -26.87
N THR A 204 -0.33 6.37 -27.52
CA THR A 204 -1.46 5.72 -26.84
C THR A 204 -0.98 4.73 -25.78
N ALA A 205 0.02 3.91 -26.08
CA ALA A 205 0.58 2.97 -25.11
C ALA A 205 1.21 3.68 -23.90
N LEU A 206 1.90 4.80 -24.12
CA LEU A 206 2.51 5.59 -23.05
C LEU A 206 1.45 6.31 -22.20
N GLU A 207 0.39 6.81 -22.82
CA GLU A 207 -0.75 7.43 -22.13
C GLU A 207 -1.43 6.41 -21.19
N GLU A 208 -1.74 5.21 -21.70
CA GLU A 208 -2.30 4.11 -20.90
C GLU A 208 -1.40 3.75 -19.71
N LEU A 209 -0.08 3.63 -19.92
CA LEU A 209 0.87 3.36 -18.83
C LEU A 209 0.84 4.47 -17.77
N SER A 210 0.84 5.73 -18.21
CA SER A 210 0.89 6.88 -17.28
C SER A 210 -0.38 7.01 -16.42
N GLU A 211 -1.55 6.71 -17.00
CA GLU A 211 -2.83 6.66 -16.28
C GLU A 211 -2.81 5.54 -15.26
N ASP A 212 -2.45 4.32 -15.69
CA ASP A 212 -2.35 3.13 -14.85
C ASP A 212 -1.41 3.33 -13.64
N MET A 213 -0.29 4.02 -13.85
CA MET A 213 0.68 4.31 -12.79
C MET A 213 0.16 5.37 -11.80
N THR A 214 -0.66 6.31 -12.28
CA THR A 214 -1.26 7.38 -11.47
C THR A 214 -2.45 6.89 -10.66
N GLU A 215 -3.29 6.03 -11.22
CA GLU A 215 -4.51 5.53 -10.57
C GLU A 215 -4.24 4.39 -9.58
N ASP A 216 -3.35 3.46 -9.92
CA ASP A 216 -3.15 2.26 -9.10
C ASP A 216 -1.94 2.36 -8.18
N PHE A 217 -0.76 2.68 -8.71
CA PHE A 217 0.47 2.52 -7.94
C PHE A 217 0.58 3.58 -6.84
N LEU A 218 0.47 4.86 -7.22
CA LEU A 218 0.71 5.97 -6.29
C LEU A 218 -0.30 6.03 -5.13
N PRO A 219 -1.62 5.89 -5.37
CA PRO A 219 -2.60 5.93 -4.30
C PRO A 219 -2.46 4.73 -3.36
N ASN A 220 -2.11 3.55 -3.86
CA ASN A 220 -1.91 2.36 -3.02
C ASN A 220 -0.66 2.49 -2.12
N VAL A 221 0.45 3.05 -2.65
CA VAL A 221 1.65 3.33 -1.85
C VAL A 221 1.34 4.32 -0.72
N LEU A 222 0.69 5.44 -1.04
CA LEU A 222 0.34 6.48 -0.07
C LEU A 222 -0.65 5.98 0.97
N LYS A 223 -1.71 5.28 0.54
CA LYS A 223 -2.69 4.68 1.43
C LYS A 223 -2.05 3.69 2.40
N LYS A 224 -1.10 2.87 1.93
CA LYS A 224 -0.41 1.93 2.79
C LYS A 224 0.50 2.64 3.80
N ARG A 225 1.19 3.71 3.39
CA ARG A 225 1.97 4.56 4.32
C ARG A 225 1.07 5.12 5.43
N ASP A 226 -0.03 5.76 5.04
CA ASP A 226 -0.90 6.47 5.97
C ASP A 226 -1.64 5.51 6.92
N GLN A 227 -2.05 4.34 6.42
CA GLN A 227 -2.64 3.28 7.23
C GLN A 227 -1.66 2.82 8.33
N VAL A 228 -0.41 2.55 7.97
CA VAL A 228 0.62 2.07 8.91
C VAL A 228 0.94 3.13 9.97
N GLN A 229 1.00 4.40 9.57
CA GLN A 229 1.24 5.50 10.49
C GLN A 229 0.08 5.65 11.48
N ALA A 230 -1.17 5.65 10.99
CA ALA A 230 -2.36 5.79 11.82
C ALA A 230 -2.52 4.64 12.83
N GLU A 231 -2.28 3.40 12.40
CA GLU A 231 -2.33 2.22 13.27
C GLU A 231 -1.32 2.33 14.42
N TYR A 232 -0.09 2.79 14.14
CA TYR A 232 0.93 2.97 15.16
C TYR A 232 0.59 4.10 16.15
N GLU A 233 0.12 5.24 15.66
CA GLU A 233 -0.26 6.38 16.50
C GLU A 233 -1.43 6.05 17.44
N ALA A 234 -2.49 5.41 16.92
CA ALA A 234 -3.63 4.97 17.72
C ALA A 234 -3.21 4.02 18.85
N LYS A 235 -2.26 3.11 18.58
CA LYS A 235 -1.70 2.21 19.59
C LYS A 235 -0.93 2.95 20.68
N LEU A 236 -0.15 3.96 20.30
CA LEU A 236 0.60 4.77 21.27
C LEU A 236 -0.34 5.55 22.20
N GLU A 237 -1.42 6.13 21.66
CA GLU A 237 -2.42 6.84 22.44
C GLU A 237 -3.15 5.92 23.44
N ALA A 238 -3.51 4.71 23.02
CA ALA A 238 -4.13 3.71 23.90
C ALA A 238 -3.24 3.32 25.09
N VAL A 239 -1.91 3.25 24.89
CA VAL A 239 -0.93 2.99 25.96
C VAL A 239 -0.79 4.18 26.90
N ALA A 240 -0.80 5.40 26.38
CA ALA A 240 -0.69 6.62 27.17
C ALA A 240 -1.91 6.79 28.09
N PHE A 241 -3.11 6.63 27.55
CA PHE A 241 -4.37 6.77 28.30
C PHE A 241 -4.48 5.76 29.46
N LYS A 242 -4.13 4.50 29.22
CA LYS A 242 -4.19 3.44 30.26
C LYS A 242 -3.12 3.60 31.35
N ARG A 243 -2.07 4.40 31.13
CA ARG A 243 -1.07 4.71 32.17
C ARG A 243 -1.55 5.77 33.17
N GLU A 244 -2.43 6.68 32.77
CA GLU A 244 -2.92 7.76 33.65
C GLU A 244 -3.97 7.27 34.67
N ASP A 245 -4.74 6.22 34.34
CA ASP A 245 -5.88 5.74 35.14
C ASP A 245 -5.51 4.68 36.20
N ARG A 246 -4.28 4.70 36.74
CA ARG A 246 -3.78 3.63 37.62
C ARG A 246 -4.14 3.86 39.11
N PRO A 247 -5.00 3.05 39.75
CA PRO A 247 -5.25 3.14 41.19
C PRO A 247 -4.08 2.54 42.02
N LYS A 248 -3.89 3.04 43.25
CA LYS A 248 -2.72 2.78 44.12
C LYS A 248 -2.77 1.48 44.95
N MET A 249 -3.65 0.52 44.64
CA MET A 249 -3.87 -0.68 45.46
C MET A 249 -3.11 -1.92 44.92
N PRO A 250 -2.43 -2.73 45.74
CA PRO A 250 -1.51 -3.80 45.29
C PRO A 250 -2.13 -4.86 44.35
N THR A 251 -3.37 -5.30 44.60
CA THR A 251 -4.06 -6.32 43.80
C THR A 251 -4.61 -5.79 42.47
N GLU A 252 -4.94 -4.49 42.41
CA GLU A 252 -5.34 -3.83 41.16
C GLU A 252 -4.12 -3.46 40.31
N VAL A 253 -2.94 -3.29 40.94
CA VAL A 253 -1.65 -3.15 40.24
C VAL A 253 -1.27 -4.44 39.51
N GLU A 254 -1.50 -5.61 40.11
CA GLU A 254 -1.23 -6.92 39.49
C GLU A 254 -2.13 -7.17 38.26
N LYS A 255 -3.45 -6.97 38.39
CA LYS A 255 -4.37 -7.03 37.23
C LYS A 255 -4.06 -5.99 36.15
N CYS A 256 -3.62 -4.79 36.55
CA CYS A 256 -3.19 -3.75 35.61
C CYS A 256 -1.92 -4.17 34.88
N GLN A 257 -1.01 -4.87 35.56
CA GLN A 257 0.22 -5.38 34.99
C GLN A 257 -0.04 -6.53 34.00
N ASP A 258 -0.90 -7.50 34.35
CA ASP A 258 -1.32 -8.58 33.44
C ASP A 258 -1.94 -8.02 32.15
N ARG A 259 -2.78 -6.99 32.26
CA ARG A 259 -3.39 -6.33 31.09
C ARG A 259 -2.36 -5.64 30.19
N VAL A 260 -1.32 -5.05 30.77
CA VAL A 260 -0.23 -4.42 30.01
C VAL A 260 0.62 -5.48 29.31
N GLU A 261 0.86 -6.62 29.96
CA GLU A 261 1.59 -7.75 29.37
C GLU A 261 0.83 -8.37 28.21
N CYS A 262 -0.49 -8.62 28.35
CA CYS A 262 -1.33 -9.09 27.25
C CYS A 262 -1.32 -8.11 26.07
N PHE A 263 -1.49 -6.80 26.33
CA PHE A 263 -1.46 -5.80 25.28
C PHE A 263 -0.10 -5.74 24.55
N ASN A 264 1.00 -5.88 25.28
CA ASN A 264 2.34 -5.92 24.68
C ASN A 264 2.54 -7.17 23.81
N ALA A 265 1.97 -8.31 24.21
CA ALA A 265 2.01 -9.55 23.43
C ALA A 265 1.17 -9.43 22.15
N ASP A 266 -0.04 -8.89 22.24
CA ASP A 266 -0.91 -8.63 21.10
C ASP A 266 -0.24 -7.67 20.09
N LEU A 267 0.36 -6.58 20.60
CA LEU A 267 1.07 -5.62 19.77
C LEU A 267 2.26 -6.24 19.02
N LYS A 268 3.00 -7.16 19.65
CA LYS A 268 4.09 -7.89 19.00
C LYS A 268 3.56 -8.82 17.92
N ALA A 269 2.55 -9.62 18.23
CA ALA A 269 1.92 -10.52 17.26
C ALA A 269 1.40 -9.76 16.04
N ASP A 270 0.80 -8.59 16.25
CA ASP A 270 0.33 -7.76 15.15
C ASP A 270 1.47 -7.11 14.35
N MET A 271 2.56 -6.72 15.00
CA MET A 271 3.75 -6.23 14.30
C MET A 271 4.36 -7.34 13.42
N ASP A 272 4.42 -8.57 13.92
CA ASP A 272 4.92 -9.73 13.18
C ASP A 272 4.00 -10.07 11.99
N ARG A 273 2.67 -10.10 12.20
CA ARG A 273 1.69 -10.25 11.11
C ARG A 273 1.86 -9.15 10.06
N TRP A 274 1.99 -7.90 10.49
CA TRP A 274 2.19 -6.79 9.57
C TRP A 274 3.49 -6.92 8.78
N GLN A 275 4.59 -7.31 9.41
CA GLN A 275 5.87 -7.54 8.72
C GLN A 275 5.76 -8.63 7.65
N ASN A 276 5.03 -9.70 7.93
CA ASN A 276 4.79 -10.79 6.99
C ASN A 276 3.94 -10.33 5.80
N ASN A 277 2.80 -9.69 6.07
CA ASN A 277 1.87 -9.21 5.04
C ASN A 277 2.51 -8.12 4.18
N LYS A 278 3.30 -7.23 4.79
CA LYS A 278 4.02 -6.15 4.12
C LYS A 278 4.88 -6.68 2.97
N ARG A 279 5.54 -7.83 3.12
CA ARG A 279 6.38 -8.40 2.05
C ARG A 279 5.53 -8.77 0.84
N GLN A 280 4.39 -9.41 1.06
CA GLN A 280 3.47 -9.80 0.01
C GLN A 280 2.84 -8.59 -0.68
N ASP A 281 2.41 -7.58 0.09
CA ASP A 281 1.83 -6.34 -0.43
C ASP A 281 2.80 -5.60 -1.37
N PHE A 282 4.06 -5.42 -0.93
CA PHE A 282 5.08 -4.76 -1.75
C PHE A 282 5.41 -5.57 -3.00
N ARG A 283 5.43 -6.89 -2.86
CA ARG A 283 5.68 -7.76 -3.99
C ARG A 283 4.58 -7.62 -5.04
N GLN A 284 3.31 -7.73 -4.65
CA GLN A 284 2.18 -7.57 -5.57
C GLN A 284 2.22 -6.21 -6.25
N LEU A 285 2.47 -5.14 -5.48
CA LEU A 285 2.58 -3.79 -6.00
C LEU A 285 3.71 -3.64 -7.05
N LEU A 286 4.92 -4.10 -6.72
CA LEU A 286 6.08 -3.97 -7.61
C LEU A 286 5.98 -4.88 -8.83
N MET A 287 5.43 -6.09 -8.68
CA MET A 287 5.16 -6.98 -9.80
C MET A 287 4.11 -6.39 -10.73
N GLY A 288 3.00 -5.85 -10.20
CA GLY A 288 1.99 -5.18 -11.01
C GLY A 288 2.54 -3.99 -11.78
N MET A 289 3.44 -3.20 -11.17
CA MET A 289 4.15 -2.12 -11.87
C MET A 289 5.05 -2.64 -13.00
N ALA A 290 5.80 -3.72 -12.73
CA ALA A 290 6.68 -4.33 -13.73
C ALA A 290 5.86 -4.90 -14.91
N ASP A 291 4.76 -5.59 -14.63
CA ASP A 291 3.89 -6.19 -15.66
C ASP A 291 3.30 -5.11 -16.58
N LYS A 292 2.84 -3.98 -16.02
CA LYS A 292 2.37 -2.83 -16.81
C LYS A 292 3.46 -2.23 -17.70
N ASN A 293 4.67 -2.08 -17.18
CA ASN A 293 5.82 -1.61 -17.96
C ASN A 293 6.19 -2.59 -19.09
N ILE A 294 6.18 -3.90 -18.81
CA ILE A 294 6.43 -4.93 -19.84
C ILE A 294 5.38 -4.82 -20.95
N GLN A 295 4.10 -4.76 -20.59
CA GLN A 295 3.01 -4.61 -21.57
C GLN A 295 3.14 -3.34 -22.41
N TYR A 296 3.58 -2.23 -21.82
CA TYR A 296 3.89 -1.00 -22.55
C TYR A 296 5.00 -1.23 -23.58
N TYR A 297 6.14 -1.77 -23.17
CA TYR A 297 7.28 -2.01 -24.07
C TYR A 297 7.00 -3.08 -25.13
N GLU A 298 6.04 -3.97 -24.93
CA GLU A 298 5.59 -4.93 -25.95
C GLU A 298 4.64 -4.31 -27.00
N LYS A 299 3.96 -3.21 -26.66
CA LYS A 299 3.05 -2.48 -27.56
C LYS A 299 3.78 -1.49 -28.46
N CYS A 300 4.89 -0.92 -27.98
CA CYS A 300 5.74 0.03 -28.69
C CYS A 300 6.71 -0.66 -29.66
#